data_AF-A0A9X3I5I7-F1
#
_entry.id   AF-A0A9X3I5I7-F1
#
_cell.length_a   1.000
_cell.length_b   1.000
_cell.length_c   1.000
_cell.angle_alpha   90.00
_cell.angle_beta   90.00
_cell.angle_gamma   90.00
#
_symmetry.space_group_name_H-M   'P 1'
#
loop_
_entity.id
_entity.type
_entity.pdbx_description
1 polymer ?
#
loop_
_entity_poly.entity_id
_entity_poly.type
_entity_poly.pdbx_seq_one_letter_code
_entity_poly.pdbx_strand_id
1 'polypeptide(L)'
;MRASSSAPLPDRTSAVDDERPLTAAQSAVVRRRAREVTQAIIDLLVDAEHVILDDRASTEEWAGCCAVADSLTYGTHYNGVLYSAHIVFASDVGIDVGRLHEVLAPVGIGWHDDDPGLGAVGIFRVAVDTTRLHIRLTTPCYFIRELGVADGGTLPAVEITTVTGFLTRSWVRR
;
A
#
# COMPACT_ATOMS: atom_id res chain seq x y z
N MET A 1 -4.91 -7.11 -26.97
CA MET A 1 -4.69 -5.67 -26.72
C MET A 1 -4.16 -5.56 -25.30
N ARG A 2 -2.94 -5.06 -25.13
CA ARG A 2 -2.30 -4.91 -23.82
C ARG A 2 -2.90 -3.70 -23.12
N ALA A 3 -3.41 -3.88 -21.90
CA ALA A 3 -3.96 -2.80 -21.10
C ALA A 3 -2.95 -2.49 -19.99
N SER A 4 -2.13 -1.47 -20.21
CA SER A 4 -1.21 -0.91 -19.21
C SER A 4 -1.85 0.36 -18.65
N SER A 5 -2.01 0.43 -17.32
CA SER A 5 -2.46 1.65 -16.64
C SER A 5 -1.27 2.31 -15.95
N SER A 6 -0.96 3.54 -16.33
CA SER A 6 0.14 4.29 -15.75
C SER A 6 -0.09 4.52 -14.24
N ALA A 7 0.84 4.06 -13.40
CA ALA A 7 0.78 4.17 -11.95
C ALA A 7 1.57 5.40 -11.48
N PRO A 8 0.92 6.46 -10.95
CA PRO A 8 1.61 7.69 -10.56
C PRO A 8 2.50 7.49 -9.34
N LEU A 9 3.65 8.17 -9.30
CA LEU A 9 4.44 8.28 -8.07
C LEU A 9 3.78 9.25 -7.07
N PRO A 10 4.02 9.09 -5.75
CA PRO A 10 3.35 9.92 -4.74
C PRO A 10 3.72 11.41 -4.82
N ASP A 11 4.89 11.74 -5.37
CA ASP A 11 5.34 13.13 -5.58
C ASP A 11 4.89 13.72 -6.93
N ARG A 12 4.15 12.95 -7.73
CA ARG A 12 3.64 13.33 -9.07
C ARG A 12 4.74 13.74 -10.06
N THR A 13 5.99 13.39 -9.81
CA THR A 13 7.11 13.72 -10.70
C THR A 13 7.10 12.88 -11.98
N SER A 14 6.56 11.67 -11.89
CA SER A 14 6.44 10.73 -13.01
C SER A 14 5.39 9.67 -12.71
N ALA A 15 5.20 8.77 -13.67
CA ALA A 15 4.38 7.58 -13.53
C ALA A 15 5.17 6.36 -14.04
N VAL A 16 4.83 5.20 -13.52
CA VAL A 16 5.42 3.90 -13.84
C VAL A 16 4.46 3.14 -14.74
N ASP A 17 5.02 2.56 -15.79
CA ASP A 17 4.31 1.71 -16.75
C ASP A 17 5.29 0.70 -17.34
N ASP A 18 4.85 -0.03 -18.36
CA ASP A 18 5.65 -1.03 -19.06
C ASP A 18 6.79 -0.46 -19.89
N GLU A 19 6.73 0.81 -20.28
CA GLU A 19 7.84 1.49 -20.97
C GLU A 19 8.81 2.10 -19.96
N ARG A 20 8.34 2.40 -18.74
CA ARG A 20 9.11 3.02 -17.66
C ARG A 20 8.92 2.23 -16.36
N PRO A 21 9.61 1.10 -16.20
CA PRO A 21 9.44 0.25 -15.04
C PRO A 21 9.92 0.89 -13.74
N LEU A 22 9.41 0.39 -12.61
CA LEU A 22 9.77 0.87 -11.29
C LEU A 22 11.26 0.69 -11.03
N THR A 23 11.91 1.77 -10.65
CA THR A 23 13.32 1.76 -10.22
C THR A 23 13.45 1.72 -8.70
N ALA A 24 14.63 1.34 -8.21
CA ALA A 24 14.92 1.34 -6.78
C ALA A 24 14.83 2.74 -6.12
N ALA A 25 15.18 3.79 -6.85
CA ALA A 25 15.03 5.16 -6.36
C ALA A 25 13.55 5.53 -6.19
N GLN A 26 12.70 5.16 -7.15
CA GLN A 26 11.26 5.42 -7.10
C GLN A 26 10.57 4.58 -6.02
N SER A 27 10.93 3.30 -5.86
CA SER A 27 10.38 2.45 -4.80
C SER A 27 10.71 3.01 -3.41
N ALA A 28 11.91 3.58 -3.23
CA ALA A 28 12.30 4.25 -1.99
C ALA A 28 11.46 5.51 -1.72
N VAL A 29 11.12 6.29 -2.75
CA VAL A 29 10.20 7.44 -2.63
C VAL A 29 8.80 6.98 -2.24
N VAL A 30 8.27 5.96 -2.92
CA VAL A 30 6.95 5.36 -2.62
C VAL A 30 6.88 4.94 -1.16
N ARG A 31 7.84 4.13 -0.71
CA ARG A 31 7.87 3.64 0.67
C ARG A 31 8.02 4.78 1.67
N ARG A 32 8.90 5.77 1.41
CA ARG A 32 9.08 6.90 2.33
C ARG A 32 7.75 7.62 2.56
N ARG A 33 7.05 7.97 1.48
CA ARG A 33 5.75 8.67 1.53
C ARG A 33 4.66 7.82 2.16
N ALA A 34 4.58 6.53 1.82
CA ALA A 34 3.64 5.62 2.44
C ALA A 34 3.87 5.53 3.95
N ARG A 35 5.13 5.46 4.39
CA ARG A 35 5.47 5.44 5.82
C ARG A 35 5.12 6.74 6.54
N GLU A 36 5.36 7.89 5.92
CA GLU A 36 4.97 9.20 6.48
C GLU A 36 3.46 9.25 6.74
N VAL A 37 2.64 8.84 5.77
CA VAL A 37 1.18 8.81 5.91
C VAL A 37 0.74 7.82 6.98
N THR A 38 1.23 6.57 6.92
CA THR A 38 0.89 5.55 7.91
C THR A 38 1.28 5.96 9.33
N GLN A 39 2.45 6.58 9.51
CA GLN A 39 2.89 7.07 10.81
C GLN A 39 2.00 8.20 11.33
N ALA A 40 1.62 9.16 10.47
CA ALA A 40 0.70 10.23 10.85
C ALA A 40 -0.67 9.68 11.30
N ILE A 41 -1.20 8.67 10.61
CA ILE A 41 -2.43 7.98 11.01
C ILE A 41 -2.26 7.31 12.39
N ILE A 42 -1.14 6.60 12.60
CA ILE A 42 -0.84 5.96 13.89
C ILE A 42 -0.79 6.99 15.01
N ASP A 43 -0.05 8.07 14.82
CA ASP A 43 0.16 9.08 15.86
C ASP A 43 -1.16 9.73 16.27
N LEU A 44 -2.01 10.09 15.31
CA LEU A 44 -3.33 10.67 15.57
C LEU A 44 -4.25 9.72 16.36
N LEU A 45 -4.25 8.43 16.04
CA LEU A 45 -5.08 7.45 16.74
C LEU A 45 -4.54 7.14 18.15
N VAL A 46 -3.22 7.00 18.30
CA VAL A 46 -2.60 6.81 19.61
C VAL A 46 -2.92 8.01 20.51
N ASP A 47 -2.80 9.23 20.00
CA ASP A 47 -3.00 10.44 20.78
C ASP A 47 -4.48 10.70 21.13
N ALA A 48 -5.39 10.46 20.19
CA ALA A 48 -6.82 10.73 20.39
C ALA A 48 -7.55 9.61 21.16
N GLU A 49 -7.24 8.36 20.83
CA GLU A 49 -7.99 7.19 21.31
C GLU A 49 -7.22 6.39 22.36
N HIS A 50 -5.98 6.80 22.69
CA HIS A 50 -5.12 6.16 23.69
C HIS A 50 -4.88 4.67 23.42
N VAL A 51 -4.95 4.27 22.15
CA VAL A 51 -4.73 2.90 21.70
C VAL A 51 -3.24 2.58 21.62
N ILE A 52 -2.89 1.31 21.81
CA ILE A 52 -1.50 0.86 21.78
C ILE A 52 -1.26 0.14 20.45
N LEU A 53 -0.19 0.50 19.76
CA LEU A 53 0.25 -0.19 18.55
C LEU A 53 0.78 -1.59 18.90
N ASP A 54 0.31 -2.63 18.20
CA ASP A 54 0.91 -3.96 18.23
C ASP A 54 1.99 -4.06 17.16
N ASP A 55 3.22 -3.71 17.52
CA ASP A 55 4.40 -3.77 16.63
C ASP A 55 4.69 -5.19 16.13
N ARG A 56 4.26 -6.24 16.86
CA ARG A 56 4.52 -7.64 16.46
C ARG A 56 3.55 -8.11 15.39
N ALA A 57 2.32 -7.60 15.42
CA ALA A 57 1.30 -7.89 14.42
C ALA A 57 1.33 -6.91 13.22
N SER A 58 1.97 -5.75 13.39
CA SER A 58 2.07 -4.72 12.36
C SER A 58 3.21 -4.98 11.38
N THR A 59 2.97 -4.78 10.08
CA THR A 59 3.92 -5.11 9.00
C THR A 59 3.91 -4.07 7.89
N GLU A 60 5.00 -4.03 7.12
CA GLU A 60 5.01 -3.47 5.77
C GLU A 60 5.59 -4.47 4.79
N GLU A 61 5.06 -4.47 3.56
CA GLU A 61 5.41 -5.42 2.52
C GLU A 61 5.34 -4.82 1.12
N TRP A 62 6.03 -5.49 0.19
CA TRP A 62 5.86 -5.36 -1.25
C TRP A 62 5.28 -6.66 -1.77
N ALA A 63 4.00 -6.63 -2.14
CA ALA A 63 3.29 -7.79 -2.64
C ALA A 63 3.24 -7.77 -4.18
N GLY A 64 3.36 -8.94 -4.80
CA GLY A 64 3.16 -9.10 -6.25
C GLY A 64 1.73 -8.74 -6.66
N CYS A 65 1.57 -8.08 -7.80
CA CYS A 65 0.29 -7.68 -8.35
C CYS A 65 0.32 -7.58 -9.88
N CYS A 66 -0.86 -7.52 -10.50
CA CYS A 66 -1.00 -7.35 -11.94
C CYS A 66 -0.93 -5.86 -12.30
N ALA A 67 0.22 -5.37 -12.77
CA ALA A 67 0.37 -3.99 -13.23
C ALA A 67 -0.10 -3.83 -14.68
N VAL A 68 0.12 -4.87 -15.50
CA VAL A 68 -0.33 -4.91 -16.88
C VAL A 68 -1.09 -6.20 -17.13
N ALA A 69 -2.31 -6.07 -17.65
CA ALA A 69 -3.15 -7.21 -18.02
C ALA A 69 -3.11 -7.40 -19.54
N ASP A 70 -2.76 -8.62 -19.98
CA ASP A 70 -2.97 -9.04 -21.36
C ASP A 70 -4.34 -9.70 -21.48
N SER A 71 -5.18 -9.13 -22.35
CA SER A 71 -6.57 -9.58 -22.58
C SER A 71 -6.70 -11.01 -23.16
N LEU A 72 -5.59 -11.69 -23.46
CA LEU A 72 -5.58 -12.97 -24.19
C LEU A 72 -4.89 -14.12 -23.44
N THR A 73 -4.19 -13.85 -22.34
CA THR A 73 -3.51 -14.86 -21.53
C THR A 73 -4.32 -15.13 -20.26
N TYR A 74 -4.84 -16.36 -20.15
CA TYR A 74 -5.67 -16.84 -19.04
C TYR A 74 -4.91 -17.08 -17.72
N GLY A 75 -3.81 -16.34 -17.47
CA GLY A 75 -2.97 -16.48 -16.27
C GLY A 75 -3.04 -15.26 -15.35
N THR A 76 -2.94 -15.48 -14.04
CA THR A 76 -2.57 -14.41 -13.10
C THR A 76 -1.12 -14.02 -13.38
N HIS A 77 -0.89 -12.83 -13.91
CA HIS A 77 0.44 -12.33 -14.27
C HIS A 77 0.86 -11.23 -13.29
N TYR A 78 1.57 -11.62 -12.23
CA TYR A 78 2.08 -10.66 -11.25
C TYR A 78 3.42 -10.07 -11.72
N ASN A 79 3.33 -9.20 -12.72
CA ASN A 79 4.43 -8.48 -13.37
C ASN A 79 4.78 -7.14 -12.70
N GLY A 80 4.12 -6.83 -11.59
CA GLY A 80 4.38 -5.65 -10.79
C GLY A 80 4.30 -5.91 -9.31
N VAL A 81 4.48 -4.85 -8.53
CA VAL A 81 4.42 -4.86 -7.07
C VAL A 81 3.67 -3.67 -6.54
N LEU A 82 3.00 -3.84 -5.41
CA LEU A 82 2.43 -2.76 -4.63
C LEU A 82 3.04 -2.79 -3.23
N TYR A 83 3.31 -1.60 -2.69
CA TYR A 83 3.59 -1.44 -1.28
C TYR A 83 2.29 -1.51 -0.49
N SER A 84 2.33 -2.23 0.63
CA SER A 84 1.24 -2.37 1.60
C SER A 84 1.80 -2.21 3.03
N ALA A 85 1.09 -1.48 3.88
CA ALA A 85 1.32 -1.46 5.32
C ALA A 85 0.05 -1.94 6.02
N HIS A 86 0.19 -2.86 6.96
CA HIS A 86 -0.89 -3.36 7.80
C HIS A 86 -0.54 -3.09 9.26
N ILE A 87 -1.34 -2.23 9.89
CA ILE A 87 -1.13 -1.74 11.24
C ILE A 87 -2.25 -2.28 12.12
N VAL A 88 -1.86 -2.88 13.23
CA VAL A 88 -2.77 -3.49 14.20
C VAL A 88 -2.61 -2.76 15.51
N PHE A 89 -3.72 -2.33 16.10
CA PHE A 89 -3.75 -1.78 17.45
C PHE A 89 -4.25 -2.84 18.41
N ALA A 90 -3.63 -2.92 19.58
CA ALA A 90 -4.13 -3.70 20.70
C ALA A 90 -5.31 -2.95 21.33
N SER A 91 -6.50 -3.11 20.75
CA SER A 91 -7.75 -2.56 21.26
C SER A 91 -8.82 -3.65 21.34
N ASP A 92 -9.49 -3.74 22.48
CA ASP A 92 -10.66 -4.61 22.68
C ASP A 92 -11.97 -3.92 22.24
N VAL A 93 -11.89 -2.65 21.84
CA VAL A 93 -13.03 -1.82 21.46
C VAL A 93 -12.76 -1.18 20.10
N GLY A 94 -13.76 -1.22 19.22
CA GLY A 94 -13.70 -0.52 17.94
C GLY A 94 -13.78 1.00 18.08
N ILE A 95 -13.62 1.70 16.96
CA ILE A 95 -13.82 3.15 16.86
C ILE A 95 -15.10 3.44 16.09
N ASP A 96 -15.86 4.46 16.50
CA ASP A 96 -16.97 4.95 15.69
C ASP A 96 -16.45 5.56 14.38
N VAL A 97 -17.20 5.38 13.28
CA VAL A 97 -16.81 5.87 11.95
C VAL A 97 -16.71 7.39 11.91
N GLY A 98 -17.69 8.10 12.49
CA GLY A 98 -17.66 9.56 12.55
C GLY A 98 -16.46 10.04 13.36
N ARG A 99 -16.19 9.37 14.48
CA ARG A 99 -15.00 9.64 15.29
C ARG A 99 -13.69 9.39 14.54
N LEU A 100 -13.59 8.27 13.81
CA LEU A 100 -12.44 7.98 12.95
C LEU A 100 -12.19 9.10 11.95
N HIS A 101 -13.25 9.55 11.27
CA HIS A 101 -13.16 10.61 10.27
C HIS A 101 -12.71 11.93 10.89
N GLU A 102 -13.22 12.28 12.08
CA GLU A 102 -12.78 13.45 12.83
C GLU A 102 -11.29 13.38 13.19
N VAL A 103 -10.84 12.25 13.78
CA VAL A 103 -9.46 12.06 14.22
C VAL A 103 -8.49 12.09 13.03
N LEU A 104 -8.89 11.50 11.91
CA LEU A 104 -8.04 11.40 10.71
C LEU A 104 -8.22 12.53 9.71
N ALA A 105 -9.09 13.50 9.98
CA ALA A 105 -9.28 14.68 9.13
C ALA A 105 -7.96 15.41 8.78
N PRO A 106 -6.98 15.56 9.70
CA PRO A 106 -5.69 16.21 9.40
C PRO A 106 -4.84 15.49 8.35
N VAL A 107 -5.05 14.18 8.13
CA VAL A 107 -4.33 13.39 7.11
C VAL A 107 -4.84 13.73 5.70
N GLY A 108 -6.04 14.30 5.58
CA GLY A 108 -6.66 14.64 4.30
C GLY A 108 -7.16 13.41 3.53
N ILE A 109 -7.65 12.39 4.24
CA ILE A 109 -8.24 11.20 3.62
C ILE A 109 -9.62 11.58 3.05
N GLY A 110 -9.80 11.37 1.75
CA GLY A 110 -11.12 11.39 1.12
C GLY A 110 -11.78 10.02 1.31
N TRP A 111 -12.77 9.95 2.20
CA TRP A 111 -13.53 8.73 2.48
C TRP A 111 -14.56 8.45 1.39
N HIS A 112 -14.83 7.16 1.14
CA HIS A 112 -15.89 6.73 0.23
C HIS A 112 -17.25 6.76 0.92
N ASP A 113 -18.28 7.21 0.21
CA ASP A 113 -19.65 7.27 0.75
C ASP A 113 -20.24 5.86 0.97
N ASP A 114 -19.92 4.91 0.09
CA ASP A 114 -20.49 3.55 0.10
C ASP A 114 -19.80 2.61 1.12
N ASP A 115 -18.55 2.91 1.48
CA ASP A 115 -17.79 2.18 2.49
C ASP A 115 -16.93 3.18 3.28
N PRO A 116 -17.43 3.64 4.44
CA PRO A 116 -16.78 4.74 5.16
C PRO A 116 -15.51 4.30 5.89
N GLY A 117 -15.17 3.00 5.88
CA GLY A 117 -13.86 2.50 6.30
C GLY A 117 -12.81 2.59 5.18
N LEU A 118 -13.22 2.86 3.95
CA LEU A 118 -12.33 3.00 2.80
C LEU A 118 -12.16 4.46 2.40
N GLY A 119 -10.95 4.85 2.05
CA GLY A 119 -10.67 6.17 1.52
C GLY A 119 -9.36 6.22 0.76
N ALA A 120 -8.96 7.43 0.37
CA ALA A 120 -7.69 7.66 -0.29
C ALA A 120 -7.03 8.97 0.15
N VAL A 121 -5.70 8.97 0.16
CA VAL A 121 -4.87 10.16 0.35
C VAL A 121 -3.79 10.17 -0.73
N GLY A 122 -3.90 11.13 -1.65
CA GLY A 122 -3.06 11.15 -2.85
C GLY A 122 -3.25 9.88 -3.69
N ILE A 123 -2.19 9.07 -3.80
CA ILE A 123 -2.23 7.79 -4.54
C ILE A 123 -2.50 6.59 -3.62
N PHE A 124 -2.50 6.80 -2.30
CA PHE A 124 -2.60 5.72 -1.33
C PHE A 124 -4.05 5.41 -1.05
N ARG A 125 -4.43 4.16 -1.21
CA ARG A 125 -5.72 3.66 -0.71
C ARG A 125 -5.56 3.31 0.77
N VAL A 126 -6.46 3.84 1.58
CA VAL A 126 -6.55 3.57 3.03
C VAL A 126 -7.80 2.74 3.27
N ALA A 127 -7.67 1.70 4.09
CA ALA A 127 -8.76 0.91 4.59
C ALA A 127 -8.61 0.80 6.10
N VAL A 128 -9.68 1.07 6.84
CA VAL A 128 -9.73 0.96 8.30
C VAL A 128 -10.84 -0.01 8.66
N ASP A 129 -10.48 -1.11 9.30
CA ASP A 129 -11.44 -1.94 10.01
C ASP A 129 -11.72 -1.26 11.35
N THR A 130 -12.87 -0.61 11.47
CA THR A 130 -13.26 0.11 12.68
C THR A 130 -13.63 -0.80 13.83
N THR A 131 -13.94 -2.07 13.59
CA THR A 131 -14.36 -3.01 14.64
C THR A 131 -13.17 -3.53 15.44
N ARG A 132 -12.04 -3.75 14.77
CA ARG A 132 -10.78 -4.22 15.38
C ARG A 132 -9.71 -3.15 15.46
N LEU A 133 -9.97 -1.99 14.85
CA LEU A 133 -9.00 -0.92 14.63
C LEU A 133 -7.74 -1.44 13.93
N HIS A 134 -7.92 -1.98 12.73
CA HIS A 134 -6.80 -2.32 11.84
C HIS A 134 -6.75 -1.32 10.70
N ILE A 135 -5.55 -0.99 10.25
CA ILE A 135 -5.34 -0.04 9.16
C ILE A 135 -4.54 -0.72 8.09
N ARG A 136 -5.00 -0.58 6.85
CA ARG A 136 -4.27 -1.00 5.67
C ARG A 136 -4.07 0.18 4.74
N LEU A 137 -2.83 0.48 4.43
CA LEU A 137 -2.47 1.46 3.42
C LEU A 137 -1.83 0.73 2.24
N THR A 138 -2.31 0.98 1.03
CA THR A 138 -1.81 0.33 -0.19
C THR A 138 -1.55 1.35 -1.29
N THR A 139 -0.61 1.02 -2.17
CA THR A 139 -0.30 1.79 -3.37
C THR A 139 -0.93 1.15 -4.61
N PRO A 140 -0.98 1.86 -5.75
CA PRO A 140 -1.24 1.23 -7.04
C PRO A 140 -0.20 0.16 -7.34
N CYS A 141 -0.52 -0.74 -8.28
CA CYS A 141 0.44 -1.73 -8.75
C CYS A 141 1.47 -1.08 -9.69
N TYR A 142 2.75 -1.21 -9.37
CA TYR A 142 3.86 -0.69 -10.16
C TYR A 142 4.54 -1.79 -10.96
N PHE A 143 4.63 -1.61 -12.28
CA PHE A 143 5.28 -2.57 -13.16
C PHE A 143 6.78 -2.69 -12.88
N ILE A 144 7.33 -3.91 -12.91
CA ILE A 144 8.78 -4.16 -12.81
C ILE A 144 9.34 -4.68 -14.14
N ARG A 145 8.74 -5.74 -14.70
CA ARG A 145 9.10 -6.27 -16.04
C ARG A 145 8.07 -7.26 -16.53
N GLU A 146 8.14 -7.57 -17.82
CA GLU A 146 7.38 -8.67 -18.40
C GLU A 146 7.83 -10.02 -17.82
N LEU A 147 6.88 -10.94 -17.69
CA LEU A 147 7.14 -12.30 -17.26
C LEU A 147 7.55 -13.16 -18.46
N GLY A 148 8.66 -13.87 -18.32
CA GLY A 148 9.04 -14.98 -19.19
C GLY A 148 8.37 -16.29 -18.74
N VAL A 149 8.44 -17.31 -19.59
CA VAL A 149 7.90 -18.65 -19.30
C VAL A 149 8.46 -19.24 -18.00
N ALA A 150 9.74 -18.96 -17.70
CA ALA A 150 10.43 -19.44 -16.51
C ALA A 150 9.89 -18.87 -15.18
N ASP A 151 9.15 -17.74 -15.21
CA ASP A 151 8.65 -17.08 -14.01
C ASP A 151 7.40 -17.76 -13.42
N GLY A 152 6.76 -18.69 -14.15
CA GLY A 152 5.59 -19.41 -13.66
C GLY A 152 4.39 -18.51 -13.30
N GLY A 153 4.32 -17.30 -13.86
CA GLY A 153 3.22 -16.36 -13.65
C GLY A 153 3.44 -15.30 -12.56
N THR A 154 4.58 -15.32 -11.85
CA THR A 154 4.88 -14.31 -10.81
C THR A 154 6.34 -13.88 -10.85
N LEU A 155 6.60 -12.60 -10.57
CA LEU A 155 7.98 -12.14 -10.41
C LEU A 155 8.69 -12.92 -9.29
N PRO A 156 9.95 -13.35 -9.52
CA PRO A 156 10.77 -13.94 -8.47
C PRO A 156 10.98 -12.96 -7.31
N ALA A 157 10.90 -13.47 -6.08
CA ALA A 157 11.13 -12.70 -4.86
C ALA A 157 12.44 -11.89 -4.87
N VAL A 158 13.53 -12.48 -5.39
CA VAL A 158 14.84 -11.82 -5.46
C VAL A 158 14.81 -10.55 -6.32
N GLU A 159 14.03 -10.55 -7.39
CA GLU A 159 13.93 -9.38 -8.28
C GLU A 159 13.12 -8.28 -7.63
N ILE A 160 12.01 -8.63 -6.97
CA ILE A 160 11.24 -7.68 -6.16
C ILE A 160 12.17 -7.03 -5.15
N THR A 161 12.91 -7.83 -4.35
CA THR A 161 13.84 -7.27 -3.35
C THR A 161 14.98 -6.45 -3.95
N THR A 162 15.39 -6.73 -5.18
CA THR A 162 16.41 -5.94 -5.88
C THR A 162 15.90 -4.53 -6.16
N VAL A 163 14.62 -4.39 -6.51
CA VAL A 163 13.96 -3.09 -6.76
C VAL A 163 13.49 -2.42 -5.47
N THR A 164 12.94 -3.17 -4.52
CA THR A 164 12.22 -2.61 -3.36
C THR A 164 13.01 -2.63 -2.06
N GLY A 165 14.11 -3.40 -2.01
CA GLY A 165 14.96 -3.61 -0.85
C GLY A 165 14.47 -4.68 0.13
N PHE A 166 13.20 -5.08 0.11
CA PHE A 166 12.63 -6.14 0.97
C PHE A 166 11.27 -6.62 0.45
N LEU A 167 10.86 -7.83 0.87
CA LEU A 167 9.50 -8.34 0.62
C LEU A 167 8.55 -8.00 1.75
N THR A 168 8.90 -8.37 2.98
CA THR A 168 8.07 -8.13 4.16
C THR A 168 8.96 -7.88 5.37
N ARG A 169 8.51 -7.03 6.28
CA ARG A 169 9.15 -6.78 7.57
C ARG A 169 8.16 -6.23 8.59
N SER A 170 8.45 -6.44 9.86
CA SER A 170 7.69 -5.83 10.95
C SER A 170 7.70 -4.31 10.85
N TRP A 171 6.59 -3.70 11.21
CA TRP A 171 6.52 -2.27 11.39
C TRP A 171 7.33 -1.88 12.62
N VAL A 172 8.14 -0.84 12.49
CA VAL A 172 8.91 -0.27 13.60
C VAL A 172 8.62 1.23 13.61
N ARG A 173 8.11 1.72 14.74
CA ARG A 173 7.92 3.15 14.99
C ARG A 173 9.29 3.82 15.02
N ARG A 174 9.47 4.89 14.24
CA ARG A 174 10.73 5.66 14.19
C ARG A 174 10.59 6.97 14.94
#